data_AF-A0A3M2CQB7-F1
#
_entry.id   AF-A0A3M2CQB7-F1
#
_cell.length_a   1.000
_cell.length_b   1.000
_cell.length_c   1.000
_cell.angle_alpha   90.00
_cell.angle_beta   90.00
_cell.angle_gamma   90.00
#
_symmetry.space_group_name_H-M   'P 1'
#
loop_
_entity.id
_entity.type
_entity.pdbx_description
1 polymer ?
#
loop_
_entity_poly.entity_id
_entity_poly.type
_entity_poly.pdbx_seq_one_letter_code
_entity_poly.pdbx_strand_id
1 'polypeptide(L)'
;KTPGSGESGRTDWGNIDRLRPSDEVKFVITDRADYEWARGVIEERGLARRVAAVLMSPVFEQPAGDEIAGAPGLPMRDLAAWILEDGLPVRLQPQLHKFIWDPQTRGV
;
A
#
# COMPACT_ATOMS: atom_id res chain seq x y z
N LYS A 1 -5.89 2.44 -5.11
CA LYS A 1 -4.82 1.50 -5.52
C LYS A 1 -3.69 2.29 -6.14
N THR A 2 -2.46 1.86 -5.97
CA THR A 2 -1.28 2.57 -6.51
C THR A 2 -1.10 2.30 -8.01
N PRO A 3 -0.44 3.19 -8.77
CA PRO A 3 -0.21 3.03 -10.20
C PRO A 3 0.42 1.70 -10.62
N GLY A 4 1.42 1.22 -9.89
CA GLY A 4 2.14 -0.02 -10.18
C GLY A 4 1.27 -1.29 -10.13
N SER A 5 0.07 -1.20 -9.51
CA SER A 5 -0.91 -2.29 -9.57
C SER A 5 -1.65 -2.40 -10.90
N GLY A 6 -1.58 -1.40 -11.78
CA GLY A 6 -2.42 -1.28 -12.98
C GLY A 6 -3.86 -0.85 -12.71
N GLU A 7 -4.29 -0.83 -11.45
CA GLU A 7 -5.69 -0.65 -11.05
C GLU A 7 -5.96 0.74 -10.46
N SER A 8 -5.02 1.69 -10.57
CA SER A 8 -5.17 3.04 -10.00
C SER A 8 -6.40 3.76 -10.56
N GLY A 9 -6.70 3.60 -11.85
CA GLY A 9 -7.87 4.16 -12.52
C GLY A 9 -9.22 3.58 -12.07
N ARG A 10 -9.23 2.48 -11.31
CA ARG A 10 -10.44 1.88 -10.72
C ARG A 10 -10.66 2.29 -9.27
N THR A 11 -9.82 3.18 -8.74
CA THR A 11 -9.97 3.70 -7.39
C THR A 11 -11.15 4.67 -7.37
N ASP A 12 -12.23 4.28 -6.69
CA ASP A 12 -13.31 5.21 -6.36
C ASP A 12 -12.88 6.13 -5.22
N TRP A 13 -12.48 7.35 -5.58
CA TRP A 13 -12.03 8.39 -4.66
C TRP A 13 -13.13 8.90 -3.74
N GLY A 14 -14.41 8.74 -4.09
CA GLY A 14 -15.53 9.12 -3.23
C GLY A 14 -15.58 8.33 -1.92
N ASN A 15 -14.91 7.17 -1.85
CA ASN A 15 -14.77 6.42 -0.61
C ASN A 15 -13.91 7.15 0.43
N ILE A 16 -12.97 7.98 0.01
CA ILE A 16 -12.14 8.78 0.93
C ILE A 16 -13.01 9.74 1.74
N ASP A 17 -14.07 10.28 1.13
CA ASP A 17 -15.00 11.20 1.78
C ASP A 17 -15.88 10.55 2.85
N ARG A 18 -15.93 9.22 2.87
CA ARG A 18 -16.71 8.43 3.83
C ARG A 18 -15.88 7.89 5.01
N LEU A 19 -14.57 8.13 5.00
CA LEU A 19 -13.66 7.67 6.06
C LEU A 19 -13.99 8.36 7.39
N ARG A 20 -14.01 7.54 8.44
CA ARG A 20 -14.17 7.94 9.84
C ARG A 20 -12.81 7.96 10.55
N PRO A 21 -12.69 8.68 11.69
CA PRO A 21 -11.46 8.70 12.48
C PRO A 21 -10.95 7.34 12.95
N SER A 22 -11.83 6.34 13.04
CA SER A 22 -11.47 4.97 13.44
C SER A 22 -10.99 4.08 12.30
N ASP A 23 -11.16 4.51 11.05
CA ASP A 23 -10.82 3.68 9.90
C ASP A 23 -9.30 3.69 9.66
N GLU A 24 -8.81 2.79 8.82
CA GLU A 24 -7.41 2.73 8.38
C GLU A 24 -7.36 2.72 6.85
N VAL A 25 -6.37 3.41 6.28
CA VAL A 25 -6.14 3.41 4.83
C VAL A 25 -4.83 2.71 4.54
N LYS A 26 -4.87 1.68 3.70
CA LYS A 26 -3.68 0.90 3.33
C LYS A 26 -3.29 1.07 1.87
N PHE A 27 -2.03 1.42 1.65
CA PHE A 27 -1.36 1.39 0.36
C PHE A 27 -0.47 0.16 0.28
N VAL A 28 -0.60 -0.60 -0.81
CA VAL A 28 0.37 -1.66 -1.16
C VAL A 28 1.29 -1.07 -2.21
N ILE A 29 2.59 -0.99 -1.91
CA ILE A 29 3.62 -0.28 -2.68
C ILE A 29 4.41 -1.29 -3.50
N THR A 30 4.49 -1.08 -4.82
CA THR A 30 5.28 -1.97 -5.71
C THR A 30 6.73 -1.50 -5.88
N ASP A 31 6.96 -0.19 -5.86
CA ASP A 31 8.25 0.43 -6.16
C ASP A 31 8.33 1.87 -5.59
N ARG A 32 9.41 2.59 -5.91
CA ARG A 32 9.60 3.97 -5.46
C ARG A 32 8.60 4.94 -6.08
N ALA A 33 8.13 4.72 -7.31
CA ALA A 33 7.16 5.60 -7.95
C ALA A 33 5.80 5.48 -7.25
N ASP A 34 5.40 4.27 -6.87
CA ASP A 34 4.22 4.01 -6.04
C ASP A 34 4.32 4.68 -4.66
N TYR A 35 5.50 4.67 -4.06
CA TYR A 35 5.76 5.34 -2.78
C TYR A 35 5.56 6.86 -2.89
N GLU A 36 6.20 7.50 -3.88
CA GLU A 36 6.06 8.96 -4.11
C GLU A 36 4.61 9.34 -4.41
N TRP A 37 3.92 8.53 -5.22
CA TRP A 37 2.51 8.72 -5.52
C TRP A 37 1.65 8.63 -4.25
N ALA A 38 1.87 7.59 -3.43
CA ALA A 38 1.13 7.41 -2.18
C ALA A 38 1.40 8.57 -1.22
N ARG A 39 2.65 9.06 -1.13
CA ARG A 39 3.01 10.25 -0.35
C ARG A 39 2.19 11.47 -0.78
N GLY A 40 2.12 11.73 -2.09
CA GLY A 40 1.32 12.82 -2.64
C GLY A 40 -0.17 12.71 -2.30
N VAL A 41 -0.75 11.52 -2.42
CA VAL A 41 -2.16 11.28 -2.06
C VAL A 41 -2.42 11.50 -0.56
N ILE A 42 -1.50 11.05 0.30
CA ILE A 42 -1.60 11.22 1.76
C ILE A 42 -1.62 12.70 2.11
N GLU A 43 -0.75 13.49 1.49
CA GLU A 43 -0.64 14.94 1.68
C GLU A 43 -1.88 15.66 1.15
N GLU A 44 -2.22 15.47 -0.14
CA GLU A 44 -3.34 16.12 -0.83
C GLU A 44 -4.67 15.88 -0.10
N ARG A 45 -4.87 14.67 0.42
CA ARG A 45 -6.12 14.27 1.09
C ARG A 45 -6.05 14.38 2.61
N GLY A 46 -4.92 14.80 3.17
CA GLY A 46 -4.72 14.95 4.62
C GLY A 46 -5.00 13.68 5.41
N LEU A 47 -4.74 12.49 4.82
CA LEU A 47 -5.20 11.20 5.37
C LEU A 47 -4.69 10.96 6.79
N ALA A 48 -3.43 11.30 7.07
CA ALA A 48 -2.82 11.12 8.39
C ALA A 48 -3.53 11.90 9.51
N ARG A 49 -4.32 12.93 9.18
CA ARG A 49 -5.14 13.70 10.13
C ARG A 49 -6.59 13.23 10.20
N ARG A 50 -7.01 12.36 9.27
CA ARG A 50 -8.41 11.97 9.07
C ARG A 50 -8.73 10.58 9.61
N VAL A 51 -7.77 9.67 9.58
CA VAL A 51 -7.96 8.25 9.93
C VAL A 51 -7.04 7.82 11.07
N ALA A 52 -7.33 6.69 11.70
CA ALA A 52 -6.57 6.18 12.85
C ALA A 52 -5.13 5.80 12.46
N ALA A 53 -4.97 5.33 11.22
CA ALA A 53 -3.67 5.03 10.64
C ALA A 53 -3.70 5.08 9.12
N VAL A 54 -2.60 5.55 8.55
CA VAL A 54 -2.24 5.26 7.18
C VAL A 54 -1.17 4.16 7.21
N LEU A 55 -1.41 3.10 6.46
CA LEU A 55 -0.59 1.90 6.42
C LEU A 55 0.10 1.81 5.06
N MET A 56 1.40 1.53 5.06
CA MET A 56 2.14 1.18 3.85
C MET A 56 2.63 -0.26 3.95
N SER A 57 2.39 -1.03 2.90
CA SER A 57 2.74 -2.45 2.83
C SER A 57 3.57 -2.69 1.58
N PRO A 58 4.71 -3.40 1.66
CA PRO A 58 5.39 -3.81 0.46
C PRO A 58 4.55 -4.85 -0.28
N VAL A 59 4.52 -4.78 -1.61
CA VAL A 59 4.02 -5.90 -2.41
C VAL A 59 4.94 -7.10 -2.20
N PHE A 60 4.33 -8.28 -2.05
CA PHE A 60 5.08 -9.54 -2.10
C PHE A 60 5.37 -9.90 -3.56
N GLU A 61 6.40 -10.72 -3.77
CA GLU A 61 6.58 -11.36 -5.07
C GLU A 61 5.30 -12.11 -5.45
N GLN A 62 4.81 -11.82 -6.64
CA GLN A 62 3.65 -12.45 -7.23
C GLN A 62 3.99 -12.82 -8.67
N PRO A 63 3.93 -14.11 -9.04
CA PRO A 63 4.15 -14.50 -10.42
C PRO A 63 3.06 -13.90 -11.31
N ALA A 64 3.44 -13.60 -12.56
CA ALA A 64 2.47 -13.24 -13.59
C ALA A 64 1.52 -14.42 -13.82
N GLY A 65 0.24 -14.13 -14.04
CA GLY A 65 -0.78 -15.11 -14.39
C GLY A 65 -1.88 -14.48 -15.24
N ASP A 66 -2.93 -15.24 -15.53
CA ASP A 66 -4.01 -14.78 -16.42
C ASP A 66 -4.77 -13.56 -15.88
N GLU A 67 -4.73 -13.34 -14.57
CA GLU A 67 -5.49 -12.28 -13.87
C GLU A 67 -4.63 -11.06 -13.47
N ILE A 68 -3.31 -11.23 -13.32
CA ILE A 68 -2.39 -10.19 -12.83
C ILE A 68 -1.07 -10.22 -13.60
N ALA A 69 -0.52 -9.04 -13.89
CA ALA A 69 0.77 -8.90 -14.58
C ALA A 69 1.97 -9.41 -13.75
N GLY A 70 1.76 -9.73 -12.47
CA GLY A 70 2.80 -10.09 -11.51
C GLY A 70 3.45 -8.87 -10.87
N ALA A 71 4.25 -9.13 -9.84
CA ALA A 71 5.06 -8.13 -9.15
C ALA A 71 6.36 -8.79 -8.66
N PRO A 72 7.53 -8.16 -8.83
CA PRO A 72 8.81 -8.75 -8.40
C PRO A 72 8.98 -8.75 -6.86
N GLY A 73 8.06 -8.14 -6.12
CA GLY A 73 8.19 -7.92 -4.69
C GLY A 73 8.99 -6.65 -4.38
N LEU A 74 8.62 -5.97 -3.30
CA LEU A 74 9.37 -4.84 -2.76
C LEU A 74 10.04 -5.28 -1.45
N PRO A 75 11.38 -5.19 -1.32
CA PRO A 75 12.02 -5.49 -0.05
C PRO A 75 11.49 -4.58 1.06
N MET A 76 11.01 -5.17 2.16
CA MET A 76 10.43 -4.44 3.27
C MET A 76 11.38 -3.40 3.86
N ARG A 77 12.68 -3.72 3.89
CA ARG A 77 13.75 -2.81 4.33
C ARG A 77 13.76 -1.51 3.53
N ASP A 78 13.57 -1.60 2.22
CA ASP A 78 13.68 -0.44 1.34
C ASP A 78 12.48 0.49 1.56
N LEU A 79 11.27 -0.06 1.69
CA LEU A 79 10.09 0.73 2.08
C LEU A 79 10.24 1.36 3.47
N ALA A 80 10.79 0.62 4.45
CA ALA A 80 11.07 1.16 5.78
C ALA A 80 12.05 2.34 5.72
N ALA A 81 13.12 2.20 4.93
CA ALA A 81 14.11 3.25 4.74
C ALA A 81 13.48 4.53 4.15
N TRP A 82 12.64 4.39 3.14
CA TRP A 82 11.96 5.54 2.52
C TRP A 82 11.01 6.26 3.50
N ILE A 83 10.23 5.51 4.27
CA ILE A 83 9.34 6.08 5.30
C ILE A 83 10.14 6.87 6.35
N LEU A 84 11.28 6.33 6.79
CA LEU A 84 12.15 6.97 7.77
C LEU A 84 12.85 8.21 7.20
N GLU A 85 13.34 8.12 5.97
CA GLU A 85 14.00 9.21 5.25
C GLU A 85 13.10 10.44 5.14
N ASP A 86 11.83 10.25 4.78
CA ASP A 86 10.85 11.33 4.62
C ASP A 86 10.12 11.71 5.93
N GLY A 87 10.34 10.98 7.03
CA GLY A 87 9.63 11.20 8.29
C GLY A 87 8.10 11.07 8.15
N LEU A 88 7.63 10.18 7.27
CA LEU A 88 6.23 10.14 6.86
C LEU A 88 5.34 9.61 7.99
N PRO A 89 4.18 10.25 8.31
CA PRO A 89 3.30 9.84 9.41
C PRO A 89 2.43 8.63 9.01
N VAL A 90 3.09 7.50 8.76
CA VAL A 90 2.48 6.23 8.35
C VAL A 90 3.03 5.08 9.20
N ARG A 91 2.38 3.92 9.12
CA ARG A 91 2.88 2.67 9.73
C ARG A 91 3.25 1.69 8.63
N LEU A 92 4.44 1.11 8.72
CA LEU A 92 4.80 -0.05 7.92
C LEU A 92 4.00 -1.27 8.43
N GLN A 93 3.11 -1.80 7.59
CA GLN A 93 2.31 -2.99 7.89
C GLN A 93 2.50 -4.03 6.78
N PRO A 94 3.34 -5.06 6.96
CA PRO A 94 3.41 -6.16 6.01
C PRO A 94 2.07 -6.90 5.85
N GLN A 95 1.89 -7.55 4.70
CA GLN A 95 0.81 -8.49 4.47
C GLN A 95 1.04 -9.76 5.31
N LEU A 96 0.69 -9.72 6.59
CA LEU A 96 1.03 -10.77 7.58
C LEU A 96 0.64 -12.19 7.13
N HIS A 97 -0.47 -12.34 6.42
CA HIS A 97 -0.91 -13.64 5.90
C HIS A 97 0.14 -14.30 4.98
N LYS A 98 0.96 -13.53 4.27
CA LYS A 98 2.05 -14.05 3.43
C LYS A 98 3.25 -14.60 4.21
N PHE A 99 3.33 -14.31 5.51
CA PHE A 99 4.34 -14.87 6.42
C PHE A 99 3.81 -16.06 7.23
N ILE A 100 2.50 -16.08 7.48
CA ILE A 100 1.83 -17.13 8.28
C ILE A 100 1.54 -18.36 7.40
N TRP A 101 1.07 -18.13 6.18
CA TRP A 101 0.77 -19.18 5.20
C TRP A 101 1.72 -19.10 4.02
N ASP A 102 1.72 -20.15 3.18
CA ASP A 102 2.43 -20.09 1.90
C ASP A 102 1.98 -18.83 1.12
N PRO A 103 2.90 -18.02 0.58
CA PRO A 103 2.57 -16.76 -0.06
C PRO A 103 1.59 -16.87 -1.22
N GLN A 104 1.43 -18.03 -1.85
CA GLN A 104 0.48 -18.27 -2.93
C GLN A 104 -0.89 -18.74 -2.44
N THR A 105 -1.05 -19.03 -1.15
CA THR A 105 -2.33 -19.42 -0.54
C THR A 105 -3.36 -18.30 -0.71
N ARG A 106 -4.53 -18.65 -1.24
CA ARG A 106 -5.69 -17.76 -1.41
C ARG A 106 -6.75 -18.10 -0.34
N GLY A 107 -7.48 -17.08 0.14
CA GLY A 107 -8.61 -17.25 1.06
C GLY A 107 -8.27 -17.36 2.55
N VAL A 108 -7.12 -16.81 2.97
CA VAL A 108 -6.62 -16.79 4.36
C VAL A 108 -6.59 -15.40 4.97
#